data_AF-A0A4V5ZQL5-F1
#
_entry.id   AF-A0A4V5ZQL5-F1
#
_cell.length_a   1.000
_cell.length_b   1.000
_cell.length_c   1.000
_cell.angle_alpha   90.00
_cell.angle_beta   90.00
_cell.angle_gamma   90.00
#
_symmetry.space_group_name_H-M   'P 1'
#
loop_
_entity.id
_entity.type
_entity.pdbx_description
1 polymer ?
#
loop_
_entity_poly.entity_id
_entity_poly.type
_entity_poly.pdbx_seq_one_letter_code
_entity_poly.pdbx_strand_id
1 'polypeptide(L)'
;MAKTTGGAGRMHSNDERQRIRATFGPQISPPVDLNKTRLPSLAAHPLVGKSLAAQVSRLRKGTRIATPADLFHAGAIDRKRLRFLEACSYGATPIRPLMTAIGIEGEHLYVDEAFALRFDWLGASMSKPVILSVQIRYPSGRTSAFHVRLAKEHIAAGGIALPGFASGESGELYVLATLRDDAGRVSRLSAMFGVFTRNPVQMFVAPQFSTQSGSAGAPKYNFGENRWYCYADVRWVNGEPRAVNLGRRVDVHVTDAGIGTVADFSFDLSGDIVIPAMSTVYGNLYTFHGSGGVFDEFSAKGDLTFRYSMNGSGHNPARSMVWRTMRTIGYNIIRVGDFTAAERNEYRRAAAEVASGIFRSRDMTVYGVELYRIEGTREMDADRDRYRFIDSDAEQNEISAKYSVDNWYIDVFFVEGRWDGAFGASYVNAPVDKQGDRSGMVIRRDSDTVNLGQTFAHEAGHHLGLEHADENDGLADTDPASPTISENFIFSSSLRDSTAITGGQINKMRQHGLVRSMTP
;
A
#
# COMPACT_ATOMS: atom_id res chain seq x y z
N MET A 1 -1.98 7.73 30.23
CA MET A 1 -3.40 7.46 30.53
C MET A 1 -4.20 7.41 29.23
N ALA A 2 -4.57 6.21 28.77
CA ALA A 2 -5.36 6.02 27.55
C ALA A 2 -6.85 6.29 27.84
N LYS A 3 -7.47 7.22 27.10
CA LYS A 3 -8.92 7.48 27.13
C LYS A 3 -9.54 6.82 25.91
N THR A 4 -10.60 6.07 26.17
CA THR A 4 -11.29 5.15 25.25
C THR A 4 -12.23 5.88 24.29
N THR A 5 -11.95 5.79 22.99
CA THR A 5 -13.00 5.79 21.95
C THR A 5 -12.66 4.74 20.86
N GLY A 6 -12.50 3.48 21.26
CA GLY A 6 -12.37 2.37 20.31
C GLY A 6 -13.71 2.12 19.59
N GLY A 7 -13.69 2.01 18.26
CA GLY A 7 -14.88 1.66 17.50
C GLY A 7 -15.29 0.22 17.80
N ALA A 8 -16.58 -0.03 18.00
CA ALA A 8 -17.11 -1.39 18.02
C ALA A 8 -16.65 -2.10 16.75
N GLY A 9 -16.12 -3.32 16.88
CA GLY A 9 -15.76 -4.15 15.74
C GLY A 9 -16.88 -4.10 14.71
N ARG A 10 -16.63 -3.46 13.57
CA ARG A 10 -17.64 -3.33 12.53
C ARG A 10 -17.75 -4.70 11.89
N MET A 11 -18.78 -5.44 12.27
CA MET A 11 -19.36 -6.37 11.30
C MET A 11 -19.74 -5.52 10.10
N HIS A 12 -19.13 -5.80 8.94
CA HIS A 12 -19.59 -5.19 7.70
C HIS A 12 -21.08 -5.46 7.60
N SER A 13 -21.85 -4.39 7.65
CA SER A 13 -23.27 -4.41 7.33
C SER A 13 -23.46 -5.06 5.97
N ASN A 14 -24.64 -5.63 5.71
CA ASN A 14 -24.96 -6.14 4.38
C ASN A 14 -24.69 -5.10 3.28
N ASP A 15 -24.90 -3.82 3.58
CA ASP A 15 -24.59 -2.69 2.70
C ASP A 15 -23.08 -2.52 2.44
N GLU A 16 -22.22 -2.61 3.45
CA GLU A 16 -20.76 -2.51 3.27
C GLU A 16 -20.21 -3.71 2.49
N ARG A 17 -20.72 -4.92 2.77
CA ARG A 17 -20.42 -6.11 1.96
C ARG A 17 -20.88 -5.92 0.51
N GLN A 18 -22.04 -5.30 0.29
CA GLN A 18 -22.52 -4.95 -1.05
C GLN A 18 -21.66 -3.89 -1.73
N ARG A 19 -21.15 -2.87 -1.01
CA ARG A 19 -20.22 -1.86 -1.55
C ARG A 19 -18.89 -2.48 -1.95
N ILE A 20 -18.32 -3.35 -1.12
CA ILE A 20 -17.10 -4.11 -1.44
C ILE A 20 -17.34 -5.04 -2.64
N ARG A 21 -18.54 -5.64 -2.76
CA ARG A 21 -18.90 -6.42 -3.96
C ARG A 21 -19.06 -5.52 -5.19
N ALA A 22 -19.61 -4.33 -5.04
CA ALA A 22 -19.90 -3.39 -6.12
C ALA A 22 -18.63 -2.80 -6.76
N THR A 23 -17.51 -2.69 -6.03
CA THR A 23 -16.22 -2.26 -6.60
C THR A 23 -15.66 -3.23 -7.65
N PHE A 24 -16.16 -4.48 -7.70
CA PHE A 24 -15.78 -5.49 -8.70
C PHE A 24 -16.86 -5.70 -9.79
N GLY A 25 -17.97 -4.97 -9.73
CA GLY A 25 -19.07 -5.01 -10.70
C GLY A 25 -20.45 -5.27 -10.08
N PRO A 26 -21.53 -5.13 -10.86
CA PRO A 26 -22.89 -5.31 -10.36
C PRO A 26 -23.18 -6.76 -9.96
N GLN A 27 -23.84 -6.96 -8.81
CA GLN A 27 -24.36 -8.25 -8.39
C GLN A 27 -25.43 -8.72 -9.39
N ILE A 28 -25.17 -9.83 -10.09
CA ILE A 28 -26.11 -10.38 -11.05
C ILE A 28 -27.22 -11.10 -10.27
N SER A 29 -28.48 -10.76 -10.53
CA SER A 29 -29.63 -11.44 -9.90
C SER A 29 -29.70 -12.90 -10.36
N PRO A 30 -30.27 -13.83 -9.56
CA PRO A 30 -30.43 -15.22 -9.95
C PRO A 30 -31.13 -15.34 -11.31
N PRO A 31 -30.74 -16.29 -12.17
CA PRO A 31 -31.40 -16.48 -13.47
C PRO A 31 -32.89 -16.78 -13.27
N VAL A 32 -33.74 -16.24 -14.13
CA VAL A 32 -35.19 -16.44 -14.08
C VAL A 32 -35.68 -16.92 -15.45
N ASP A 33 -36.42 -18.02 -15.49
CA ASP A 33 -37.04 -18.47 -16.74
C ASP A 33 -38.30 -17.65 -17.01
N LEU A 34 -38.23 -16.72 -17.97
CA LEU A 34 -39.37 -15.87 -18.34
C LEU A 34 -40.59 -16.67 -18.82
N ASN A 35 -40.40 -17.90 -19.31
CA ASN A 35 -41.49 -18.75 -19.78
C ASN A 35 -42.13 -19.56 -18.65
N LYS A 36 -41.36 -19.97 -17.64
CA LYS A 36 -41.84 -20.88 -16.58
C LYS A 36 -42.12 -20.20 -15.24
N THR A 37 -41.40 -19.13 -14.91
CA THR A 37 -41.49 -18.51 -13.58
C THR A 37 -42.87 -17.89 -13.36
N ARG A 38 -43.47 -18.11 -12.19
CA ARG A 38 -44.81 -17.58 -11.85
C ARG A 38 -44.77 -16.05 -11.76
N LEU A 39 -45.90 -15.40 -12.08
CA LEU A 39 -46.00 -13.94 -12.10
C LEU A 39 -45.52 -13.24 -10.81
N PRO A 40 -45.85 -13.71 -9.59
CA PRO A 40 -45.36 -13.09 -8.36
C PRO A 40 -43.83 -13.10 -8.25
N SER A 41 -43.19 -14.21 -8.63
CA SER A 41 -41.73 -14.35 -8.62
C SER A 41 -41.04 -13.51 -9.69
N LEU A 42 -41.65 -13.38 -10.88
CA LEU A 42 -41.19 -12.43 -11.91
C LEU A 42 -41.30 -10.98 -11.42
N ALA A 43 -42.41 -10.63 -10.77
CA ALA A 43 -42.66 -9.29 -10.27
C ALA A 43 -41.71 -8.87 -9.15
N ALA A 44 -41.22 -9.83 -8.36
CA ALA A 44 -40.23 -9.63 -7.31
C ALA A 44 -38.78 -9.55 -7.83
N HIS A 45 -38.52 -9.95 -9.08
CA HIS A 45 -37.17 -9.95 -9.63
C HIS A 45 -36.68 -8.51 -9.92
N PRO A 46 -35.50 -8.09 -9.44
CA PRO A 46 -35.05 -6.67 -9.49
C PRO A 46 -34.98 -6.08 -10.89
N LEU A 47 -34.60 -6.88 -11.89
CA LEU A 47 -34.48 -6.42 -13.29
C LEU A 47 -35.80 -6.47 -14.07
N VAL A 48 -36.76 -7.26 -13.58
CA VAL A 48 -38.07 -7.43 -14.24
C VAL A 48 -39.05 -6.42 -13.63
N GLY A 49 -39.34 -6.56 -12.33
CA GLY A 49 -40.31 -5.73 -11.63
C GLY A 49 -41.76 -5.99 -12.09
N LYS A 50 -42.72 -5.39 -11.37
CA LYS A 50 -44.16 -5.64 -11.57
C LYS A 50 -44.65 -5.37 -13.01
N SER A 51 -44.21 -4.25 -13.59
CA SER A 51 -44.66 -3.82 -14.94
C SER A 51 -44.24 -4.80 -16.03
N LEU A 52 -42.93 -5.11 -16.11
CA LEU A 52 -42.43 -6.04 -17.11
C LEU A 52 -42.92 -7.47 -16.86
N ALA A 53 -43.10 -7.87 -15.60
CA ALA A 53 -43.63 -9.20 -15.27
C ALA A 53 -45.03 -9.43 -15.86
N ALA A 54 -45.90 -8.42 -15.84
CA ALA A 54 -47.23 -8.49 -16.44
C ALA A 54 -47.17 -8.58 -17.97
N GLN A 55 -46.24 -7.85 -18.60
CA GLN A 55 -46.02 -7.89 -20.05
C GLN A 55 -45.44 -9.24 -20.49
N VAL A 56 -44.42 -9.75 -19.80
CA VAL A 56 -43.83 -11.08 -20.02
C VAL A 56 -44.90 -12.17 -19.89
N SER A 57 -45.73 -12.11 -18.85
CA SER A 57 -46.82 -13.07 -18.62
C SER A 57 -47.87 -13.05 -19.72
N ARG A 58 -48.11 -11.89 -20.35
CA ARG A 58 -49.01 -11.74 -21.49
C ARG A 58 -48.37 -12.28 -22.77
N LEU A 59 -47.13 -11.89 -23.06
CA LEU A 59 -46.38 -12.28 -24.26
C LEU A 59 -46.20 -13.79 -24.34
N ARG A 60 -45.79 -14.42 -23.23
CA ARG A 60 -45.52 -15.87 -23.20
C ARG A 60 -46.75 -16.77 -23.39
N LYS A 61 -47.97 -16.22 -23.34
CA LYS A 61 -49.21 -16.97 -23.66
C LYS A 61 -49.37 -17.17 -25.17
N GLY A 62 -48.86 -16.25 -25.99
CA GLY A 62 -49.00 -16.29 -27.45
C GLY A 62 -47.72 -16.73 -28.17
N THR A 63 -46.54 -16.48 -27.59
CA THR A 63 -45.26 -16.83 -28.20
C THR A 63 -44.23 -17.10 -27.13
N ARG A 64 -43.46 -18.19 -27.26
CA ARG A 64 -42.36 -18.49 -26.36
C ARG A 64 -41.29 -17.41 -26.47
N ILE A 65 -40.88 -16.84 -25.34
CA ILE A 65 -39.79 -15.86 -25.26
C ILE A 65 -38.47 -16.64 -25.31
N ALA A 66 -37.83 -16.68 -26.46
CA ALA A 66 -36.54 -17.32 -26.66
C ALA A 66 -35.39 -16.42 -26.17
N THR A 67 -35.52 -15.10 -26.33
CA THR A 67 -34.47 -14.14 -25.99
C THR A 67 -35.03 -12.85 -25.37
N PRO A 68 -34.22 -12.08 -24.62
CA PRO A 68 -34.58 -10.72 -24.24
C PRO A 68 -34.91 -9.80 -25.44
N ALA A 69 -34.37 -10.09 -26.64
CA ALA A 69 -34.70 -9.31 -27.84
C ALA A 69 -36.17 -9.46 -28.24
N ASP A 70 -36.82 -10.59 -27.94
CA ASP A 70 -38.25 -10.78 -28.21
C ASP A 70 -39.11 -9.81 -27.40
N LEU A 71 -38.67 -9.47 -26.17
CA LEU A 71 -39.31 -8.44 -25.35
C LEU A 71 -39.11 -7.05 -25.95
N PHE A 72 -37.93 -6.78 -26.50
CA PHE A 72 -37.63 -5.51 -27.16
C PHE A 72 -38.46 -5.34 -28.44
N HIS A 73 -38.53 -6.36 -29.28
CA HIS A 73 -39.34 -6.37 -30.50
C HIS A 73 -40.83 -6.28 -30.21
N ALA A 74 -41.29 -6.84 -29.09
CA ALA A 74 -42.68 -6.68 -28.62
C ALA A 74 -42.96 -5.32 -27.95
N GLY A 75 -41.98 -4.41 -27.88
CA GLY A 75 -42.12 -3.11 -27.22
C GLY A 75 -42.26 -3.16 -25.70
N ALA A 76 -41.96 -4.31 -25.07
CA ALA A 76 -42.06 -4.48 -23.62
C ALA A 76 -40.86 -3.87 -22.87
N ILE A 77 -39.73 -3.69 -23.54
CA ILE A 77 -38.52 -3.10 -22.97
C ILE A 77 -37.85 -2.15 -23.97
N ASP A 78 -37.08 -1.20 -23.46
CA ASP A 78 -36.22 -0.34 -24.28
C ASP A 78 -34.83 -0.96 -24.53
N ARG A 79 -34.02 -0.30 -25.36
CA ARG A 79 -32.66 -0.75 -25.70
C ARG A 79 -31.71 -0.78 -24.50
N LYS A 80 -31.90 0.10 -23.50
CA LYS A 80 -31.07 0.14 -22.29
C LYS A 80 -31.34 -1.10 -21.44
N ARG A 81 -32.60 -1.44 -21.27
CA ARG A 81 -33.09 -2.59 -20.51
C ARG A 81 -32.82 -3.90 -21.23
N LEU A 82 -32.81 -3.91 -22.56
CA LEU A 82 -32.32 -5.03 -23.36
C LEU A 82 -30.88 -5.40 -22.99
N ARG A 83 -29.94 -4.44 -22.91
CA ARG A 83 -28.55 -4.72 -22.51
C ARG A 83 -28.43 -5.32 -21.11
N PHE A 84 -29.24 -4.83 -20.16
CA PHE A 84 -29.28 -5.39 -18.81
C PHE A 84 -29.88 -6.80 -18.78
N LEU A 85 -30.90 -7.06 -19.61
CA LEU A 85 -31.54 -8.35 -19.66
C LEU A 85 -30.71 -9.37 -20.44
N GLU A 86 -30.04 -8.99 -21.52
CA GLU A 86 -29.04 -9.83 -22.19
C GLU A 86 -27.86 -10.18 -21.27
N ALA A 87 -27.60 -9.34 -20.26
CA ALA A 87 -26.61 -9.60 -19.23
C ALA A 87 -27.03 -10.70 -18.23
N CYS A 88 -28.27 -11.18 -18.28
CA CYS A 88 -28.78 -12.22 -17.40
C CYS A 88 -29.43 -13.33 -18.25
N SER A 89 -29.29 -14.61 -17.87
CA SER A 89 -29.91 -15.68 -18.66
C SER A 89 -31.42 -15.68 -18.44
N TYR A 90 -32.17 -15.55 -19.53
CA TYR A 90 -33.64 -15.58 -19.55
C TYR A 90 -34.13 -16.52 -20.66
N GLY A 91 -34.94 -17.50 -20.30
CA GLY A 91 -35.51 -18.50 -21.22
C GLY A 91 -35.12 -19.93 -20.84
N ALA A 92 -35.75 -20.92 -21.48
CA ALA A 92 -35.47 -22.34 -21.22
C ALA A 92 -34.13 -22.84 -21.80
N THR A 93 -33.40 -21.98 -22.52
CA THR A 93 -32.06 -22.27 -23.06
C THR A 93 -31.19 -21.02 -22.95
N PRO A 94 -30.04 -21.05 -22.27
CA PRO A 94 -29.13 -19.90 -22.22
C PRO A 94 -28.62 -19.57 -23.64
N ILE A 95 -28.66 -18.29 -24.03
CA ILE A 95 -28.09 -17.82 -25.31
C ILE A 95 -26.56 -17.72 -25.21
N ARG A 96 -26.06 -17.58 -23.98
CA ARG A 96 -24.66 -17.42 -23.63
C ARG A 96 -24.30 -18.26 -22.40
N PRO A 97 -23.04 -18.71 -22.26
CA PRO A 97 -22.59 -19.39 -21.06
C PRO A 97 -22.74 -18.44 -19.87
N LEU A 98 -23.37 -18.93 -18.80
CA LEU A 98 -23.57 -18.16 -17.59
C LEU A 98 -22.82 -18.85 -16.46
N MET A 99 -21.82 -18.16 -15.89
CA MET A 99 -21.20 -18.60 -14.64
C MET A 99 -22.25 -18.59 -13.53
N THR A 100 -22.45 -19.74 -12.88
CA THR A 100 -23.47 -19.92 -11.84
C THR A 100 -22.88 -20.08 -10.45
N ALA A 101 -21.66 -20.59 -10.32
CA ALA A 101 -21.00 -20.71 -9.03
C ALA A 101 -19.48 -20.62 -9.15
N ILE A 102 -18.87 -20.11 -8.08
CA ILE A 102 -17.46 -20.31 -7.75
C ILE A 102 -17.48 -20.99 -6.37
N GLY A 103 -16.86 -22.16 -6.28
CA GLY A 103 -16.74 -22.95 -5.06
C GLY A 103 -15.29 -23.35 -4.78
N ILE A 104 -15.11 -24.08 -3.69
CA ILE A 104 -13.87 -24.72 -3.29
C ILE A 104 -14.09 -26.23 -3.19
N GLU A 105 -13.04 -27.02 -3.37
CA GLU A 105 -13.06 -28.42 -2.98
C GLU A 105 -12.74 -28.54 -1.48
N GLY A 106 -13.65 -29.16 -0.72
CA GLY A 106 -13.60 -29.22 0.75
C GLY A 106 -14.56 -28.24 1.43
N GLU A 107 -14.67 -28.36 2.76
CA GLU A 107 -15.56 -27.51 3.56
C GLU A 107 -14.93 -26.15 3.89
N HIS A 108 -13.61 -26.13 4.08
CA HIS A 108 -12.85 -24.97 4.53
C HIS A 108 -11.49 -24.89 3.83
N LEU A 109 -10.96 -23.67 3.71
CA LEU A 109 -9.60 -23.44 3.26
C LEU A 109 -8.69 -23.25 4.47
N TYR A 110 -7.51 -23.87 4.43
CA TYR A 110 -6.50 -23.70 5.46
C TYR A 110 -5.23 -23.06 4.89
N VAL A 111 -4.51 -22.34 5.75
CA VAL A 111 -3.21 -21.76 5.41
C VAL A 111 -2.23 -22.87 5.08
N ASP A 112 -1.43 -22.63 4.04
CA ASP A 112 -0.43 -23.53 3.47
C ASP A 112 -0.94 -24.89 2.96
N GLU A 113 -2.25 -25.12 3.00
CA GLU A 113 -2.87 -26.27 2.37
C GLU A 113 -3.22 -25.98 0.91
N ALA A 114 -2.89 -26.93 0.04
CA ALA A 114 -3.28 -26.86 -1.35
C ALA A 114 -4.80 -27.03 -1.47
N PHE A 115 -5.45 -26.16 -2.24
CA PHE A 115 -6.88 -26.24 -2.54
C PHE A 115 -7.15 -26.10 -4.03
N ALA A 116 -8.36 -26.51 -4.42
CA ALA A 116 -8.88 -26.32 -5.76
C ALA A 116 -10.07 -25.35 -5.76
N LEU A 117 -10.14 -24.52 -6.80
CA LEU A 117 -11.29 -23.66 -7.07
C LEU A 117 -12.18 -24.33 -8.11
N ARG A 118 -13.47 -24.47 -7.80
CA ARG A 118 -14.47 -25.01 -8.73
C ARG A 118 -15.25 -23.87 -9.37
N PHE A 119 -15.45 -23.94 -10.67
CA PHE A 119 -16.22 -22.98 -11.44
C PHE A 119 -17.30 -23.73 -12.20
N ASP A 120 -18.56 -23.40 -11.93
CA ASP A 120 -19.71 -24.05 -12.54
C ASP A 120 -20.46 -23.06 -13.43
N TRP A 121 -20.90 -23.49 -14.61
CA TRP A 121 -21.67 -22.69 -15.55
C TRP A 121 -22.80 -23.46 -16.22
N LEU A 122 -23.84 -22.75 -16.62
CA LEU A 122 -24.87 -23.29 -17.49
C LEU A 122 -24.41 -23.16 -18.95
N GLY A 123 -24.32 -24.30 -19.63
CA GLY A 123 -24.04 -24.35 -21.07
C GLY A 123 -25.14 -23.68 -21.88
N ALA A 124 -24.74 -22.99 -22.96
CA ALA A 124 -25.67 -22.40 -23.92
C ALA A 124 -25.78 -23.27 -25.18
N SER A 125 -26.98 -23.35 -25.76
CA SER A 125 -27.19 -24.09 -27.02
C SER A 125 -26.55 -23.41 -28.22
N MET A 126 -26.38 -22.08 -28.15
CA MET A 126 -25.95 -21.22 -29.26
C MET A 126 -24.51 -20.71 -29.14
N SER A 127 -23.84 -20.93 -28.00
CA SER A 127 -22.47 -20.48 -27.81
C SER A 127 -21.73 -21.30 -26.78
N LYS A 128 -20.49 -21.63 -27.09
CA LYS A 128 -19.66 -22.48 -26.24
C LYS A 128 -18.70 -21.60 -25.45
N PRO A 129 -18.57 -21.82 -24.13
CA PRO A 129 -17.54 -21.14 -23.38
C PRO A 129 -16.16 -21.63 -23.86
N VAL A 130 -15.24 -20.70 -24.05
CA VAL A 130 -13.90 -20.96 -24.61
C VAL A 130 -12.81 -20.62 -23.62
N ILE A 131 -12.96 -19.53 -22.86
CA ILE A 131 -11.93 -19.05 -21.95
C ILE A 131 -12.53 -18.76 -20.57
N LEU A 132 -11.89 -19.27 -19.53
CA LEU A 132 -12.10 -18.85 -18.15
C LEU A 132 -10.91 -18.00 -17.70
N SER A 133 -11.15 -16.73 -17.40
CA SER A 133 -10.18 -15.85 -16.74
C SER A 133 -10.46 -15.82 -15.26
N VAL A 134 -9.45 -16.03 -14.42
CA VAL A 134 -9.56 -16.00 -12.96
C VAL A 134 -8.60 -14.95 -12.41
N GLN A 135 -9.10 -14.13 -11.49
CA GLN A 135 -8.31 -13.24 -10.65
C GLN A 135 -8.55 -13.61 -9.20
N ILE A 136 -7.48 -13.79 -8.43
CA ILE A 136 -7.50 -14.12 -7.01
C ILE A 136 -6.79 -13.00 -6.26
N ARG A 137 -7.39 -12.53 -5.18
CA ARG A 137 -6.72 -11.72 -4.17
C ARG A 137 -6.67 -12.51 -2.87
N TYR A 138 -5.46 -12.86 -2.47
CA TYR A 138 -5.18 -13.61 -1.24
C TYR A 138 -5.35 -12.73 0.00
N PRO A 139 -5.50 -13.32 1.20
CA PRO A 139 -5.56 -12.59 2.46
C PRO A 139 -4.34 -11.70 2.76
N SER A 140 -3.18 -12.01 2.17
CA SER A 140 -1.95 -11.20 2.25
C SER A 140 -1.97 -9.95 1.36
N GLY A 141 -3.01 -9.78 0.54
CA GLY A 141 -3.07 -8.74 -0.50
C GLY A 141 -2.38 -9.13 -1.81
N ARG A 142 -1.59 -10.21 -1.81
CA ARG A 142 -1.03 -10.79 -3.05
C ARG A 142 -2.16 -11.06 -4.04
N THR A 143 -1.92 -10.76 -5.31
CA THR A 143 -2.86 -11.08 -6.39
C THR A 143 -2.28 -12.13 -7.32
N SER A 144 -3.15 -12.91 -7.95
CA SER A 144 -2.78 -13.83 -9.01
C SER A 144 -3.85 -13.82 -10.08
N ALA A 145 -3.44 -13.87 -11.34
CA ALA A 145 -4.35 -13.88 -12.46
C ALA A 145 -3.88 -14.90 -13.48
N PHE A 146 -4.83 -15.67 -14.03
CA PHE A 146 -4.54 -16.65 -15.06
C PHE A 146 -5.74 -16.89 -15.96
N HIS A 147 -5.48 -17.52 -17.10
CA HIS A 147 -6.46 -17.82 -18.12
C HIS A 147 -6.41 -19.30 -18.46
N VAL A 148 -7.57 -19.94 -18.53
CA VAL A 148 -7.70 -21.34 -18.90
C VAL A 148 -8.54 -21.43 -20.15
N ARG A 149 -7.97 -22.05 -21.20
CA ARG A 149 -8.74 -22.45 -22.37
C ARG A 149 -9.52 -23.71 -22.03
N LEU A 150 -10.84 -23.67 -22.19
CA LEU A 150 -11.71 -24.77 -21.80
C LEU A 150 -11.65 -25.90 -22.83
N ALA A 151 -11.33 -27.10 -22.37
CA ALA A 151 -11.40 -28.32 -23.17
C ALA A 151 -12.86 -28.73 -23.42
N LYS A 152 -13.07 -29.59 -24.44
CA LYS A 152 -14.42 -30.09 -24.80
C LYS A 152 -15.11 -30.76 -23.62
N GLU A 153 -14.34 -31.49 -22.80
CA GLU A 153 -14.84 -32.18 -21.60
C GLU A 153 -15.37 -31.20 -20.55
N HIS A 154 -14.65 -30.12 -20.25
CA HIS A 154 -15.11 -29.09 -19.32
C HIS A 154 -16.41 -28.43 -19.80
N ILE A 155 -16.47 -28.13 -21.10
CA ILE A 155 -17.66 -27.52 -21.73
C ILE A 155 -18.87 -28.45 -21.60
N ALA A 156 -18.68 -29.75 -21.84
CA ALA A 156 -19.74 -30.75 -21.72
C ALA A 156 -20.17 -30.97 -20.27
N ALA A 157 -19.23 -30.95 -19.33
CA ALA A 157 -19.48 -31.10 -17.90
C ALA A 157 -20.18 -29.87 -17.28
N GLY A 158 -20.09 -28.70 -17.91
CA GLY A 158 -20.63 -27.46 -17.36
C GLY A 158 -19.81 -26.91 -16.18
N GLY A 159 -18.54 -27.29 -16.07
CA GLY A 159 -17.69 -26.83 -14.98
C GLY A 159 -16.23 -27.27 -15.12
N ILE A 160 -15.38 -26.70 -14.27
CA ILE A 160 -13.96 -27.07 -14.13
C ILE A 160 -13.51 -26.87 -12.68
N ALA A 161 -12.70 -27.80 -12.19
CA ALA A 161 -11.93 -27.64 -10.95
C ALA A 161 -10.47 -27.32 -11.30
N LEU A 162 -9.92 -26.30 -10.66
CA LEU A 162 -8.55 -25.83 -10.88
C LEU A 162 -7.77 -26.05 -9.58
N PRO A 163 -6.84 -27.03 -9.51
CA PRO A 163 -6.02 -27.27 -8.33
C PRO A 163 -4.77 -26.37 -8.30
N GLY A 164 -4.01 -26.44 -7.20
CA GLY A 164 -2.66 -25.87 -7.11
C GLY A 164 -2.59 -24.48 -6.46
N PHE A 165 -3.63 -24.08 -5.73
CA PHE A 165 -3.60 -22.82 -4.98
C PHE A 165 -3.23 -23.07 -3.52
N ALA A 166 -2.46 -22.16 -2.95
CA ALA A 166 -2.20 -22.09 -1.51
C ALA A 166 -2.28 -20.63 -1.07
N SER A 167 -2.92 -20.38 0.08
CA SER A 167 -3.21 -19.01 0.51
C SER A 167 -1.97 -18.28 1.06
N GLY A 168 -1.13 -18.99 1.81
CA GLY A 168 0.01 -18.44 2.55
C GLY A 168 -0.38 -17.69 3.84
N GLU A 169 -1.58 -17.11 3.89
CA GLU A 169 -2.11 -16.40 5.07
C GLU A 169 -3.60 -16.67 5.28
N SER A 170 -4.07 -16.48 6.52
CA SER A 170 -5.50 -16.61 6.87
C SER A 170 -6.23 -15.28 6.68
N GLY A 171 -7.53 -15.35 6.43
CA GLY A 171 -8.40 -14.21 6.19
C GLY A 171 -9.28 -14.46 4.96
N GLU A 172 -9.72 -13.39 4.31
CA GLU A 172 -10.61 -13.51 3.15
C GLU A 172 -9.86 -13.66 1.84
N LEU A 173 -10.14 -14.75 1.14
CA LEU A 173 -9.72 -14.99 -0.22
C LEU A 173 -10.84 -14.58 -1.18
N TYR A 174 -10.53 -13.67 -2.09
CA TYR A 174 -11.47 -13.16 -3.08
C TYR A 174 -11.17 -13.75 -4.44
N VAL A 175 -12.19 -14.25 -5.14
CA VAL A 175 -12.08 -14.78 -6.49
C VAL A 175 -13.04 -14.03 -7.42
N LEU A 176 -12.52 -13.52 -8.54
CA LEU A 176 -13.30 -12.99 -9.65
C LEU A 176 -13.07 -13.88 -10.87
N ALA A 177 -14.14 -14.46 -11.39
CA ALA A 177 -14.12 -15.28 -12.59
C ALA A 177 -14.81 -14.55 -13.76
N THR A 178 -14.22 -14.64 -14.94
CA THR A 178 -14.81 -14.17 -16.20
C THR A 178 -14.81 -15.32 -17.21
N LEU A 179 -16.00 -15.81 -17.55
CA LEU A 179 -16.21 -16.80 -18.61
C LEU A 179 -16.45 -16.07 -19.95
N ARG A 180 -15.71 -16.44 -20.99
CA ARG A 180 -15.84 -15.89 -22.35
C ARG A 180 -16.25 -16.97 -23.34
N ASP A 181 -17.16 -16.64 -24.25
CA ASP A 181 -17.50 -17.50 -25.37
C ASP A 181 -16.67 -17.19 -26.63
N ASP A 182 -16.92 -17.95 -27.69
CA ASP A 182 -16.28 -17.83 -29.01
C ASP A 182 -16.55 -16.50 -29.72
N ALA A 183 -17.69 -15.87 -29.41
CA ALA A 183 -18.05 -14.53 -29.89
C ALA A 183 -17.49 -13.39 -29.02
N GLY A 184 -16.68 -13.71 -28.00
CA GLY A 184 -16.07 -12.73 -27.10
C GLY A 184 -17.03 -12.14 -26.05
N ARG A 185 -18.26 -12.65 -25.93
CA ARG A 185 -19.22 -12.25 -24.88
C ARG A 185 -18.78 -12.81 -23.54
N VAL A 186 -19.12 -12.10 -22.47
CA VAL A 186 -18.61 -12.39 -21.12
C VAL A 186 -19.70 -12.60 -20.08
N SER A 187 -19.47 -13.54 -19.18
CA SER A 187 -20.19 -13.72 -17.92
C SER A 187 -19.19 -13.58 -16.76
N ARG A 188 -19.55 -12.84 -15.72
CA ARG A 188 -18.67 -12.60 -14.55
C ARG A 188 -19.37 -13.03 -13.27
N LEU A 189 -18.59 -13.60 -12.36
CA LEU A 189 -19.05 -13.93 -11.01
C LEU A 189 -17.89 -13.70 -10.03
N SER A 190 -18.22 -13.33 -8.80
CA SER A 190 -17.24 -13.23 -7.71
C SER A 190 -17.69 -14.02 -6.49
N ALA A 191 -16.71 -14.57 -5.77
CA ALA A 191 -16.92 -15.28 -4.51
C ALA A 191 -15.83 -14.89 -3.50
N MET A 192 -16.15 -15.10 -2.23
CA MET A 192 -15.27 -14.82 -1.10
C MET A 192 -15.27 -16.03 -0.19
N PHE A 193 -14.08 -16.50 0.19
CA PHE A 193 -13.87 -17.67 1.02
C PHE A 193 -13.05 -17.28 2.26
N GLY A 194 -13.40 -17.83 3.41
CA GLY A 194 -12.55 -17.76 4.60
C GLY A 194 -11.42 -18.77 4.50
N VAL A 195 -10.18 -18.30 4.67
CA VAL A 195 -9.00 -19.13 4.87
C VAL A 195 -8.65 -19.07 6.36
N PHE A 196 -8.53 -20.22 6.99
CA PHE A 196 -8.28 -20.37 8.41
C PHE A 196 -6.89 -20.97 8.63
N THR A 197 -6.37 -20.91 9.85
CA THR A 197 -5.21 -21.76 10.19
C THR A 197 -5.67 -22.89 11.09
N ARG A 198 -4.89 -23.96 11.14
CA ARG A 198 -5.10 -25.01 12.14
C ARG A 198 -4.83 -24.53 13.57
N ASN A 199 -4.15 -23.39 13.74
CA ASN A 199 -4.16 -22.65 15.00
C ASN A 199 -5.46 -21.82 15.06
N PRO A 200 -6.42 -22.22 15.90
CA PRO A 200 -7.81 -21.92 15.62
C PRO A 200 -8.18 -20.48 15.96
N VAL A 201 -7.36 -19.70 16.68
CA VAL A 201 -7.67 -18.29 16.95
C VAL A 201 -6.47 -17.41 16.70
N GLN A 202 -6.63 -16.43 15.81
CA GLN A 202 -5.57 -15.52 15.40
C GLN A 202 -6.02 -14.07 15.41
N MET A 203 -5.05 -13.18 15.54
CA MET A 203 -5.23 -11.73 15.39
C MET A 203 -4.21 -11.22 14.38
N PHE A 204 -4.62 -10.29 13.53
CA PHE A 204 -3.76 -9.54 12.65
C PHE A 204 -3.99 -8.07 12.87
N VAL A 205 -2.90 -7.30 12.80
CA VAL A 205 -2.89 -5.86 12.98
C VAL A 205 -2.21 -5.30 11.74
N ALA A 206 -2.92 -4.46 10.99
CA ALA A 206 -2.44 -3.79 9.80
C ALA A 206 -2.56 -2.28 10.00
N PRO A 207 -1.52 -1.49 9.76
CA PRO A 207 -1.57 -0.06 9.98
C PRO A 207 -2.49 0.62 8.95
N GLN A 208 -3.28 1.60 9.38
CA GLN A 208 -4.10 2.42 8.47
C GLN A 208 -3.25 3.39 7.65
N PHE A 209 -2.12 3.80 8.21
CA PHE A 209 -1.11 4.63 7.55
C PHE A 209 0.18 3.83 7.53
N SER A 210 0.68 3.51 6.35
CA SER A 210 1.97 2.84 6.21
C SER A 210 3.06 3.85 5.91
N THR A 211 4.30 3.49 6.24
CA THR A 211 5.46 4.22 5.77
C THR A 211 5.59 4.12 4.24
N GLN A 212 6.47 4.91 3.63
CA GLN A 212 6.60 4.94 2.18
C GLN A 212 7.05 3.61 1.57
N SER A 213 7.86 2.83 2.31
CA SER A 213 8.23 1.47 1.92
C SER A 213 7.09 0.47 2.06
N GLY A 214 6.04 0.79 2.83
CA GLY A 214 4.96 -0.13 3.18
C GLY A 214 5.36 -1.19 4.22
N SER A 215 6.59 -1.19 4.74
CA SER A 215 7.08 -2.23 5.65
C SER A 215 6.67 -2.01 7.11
N ALA A 216 6.27 -0.79 7.47
CA ALA A 216 5.92 -0.40 8.83
C ALA A 216 4.68 0.51 8.86
N GLY A 217 4.07 0.63 10.03
CA GLY A 217 3.03 1.61 10.29
C GLY A 217 3.64 2.98 10.51
N ALA A 218 3.02 4.02 9.95
CA ALA A 218 3.44 5.41 10.12
C ALA A 218 2.60 6.08 11.24
N PRO A 219 3.17 6.30 12.44
CA PRO A 219 2.49 6.99 13.52
C PRO A 219 2.25 8.46 13.13
N LYS A 220 1.11 9.02 13.55
CA LYS A 220 0.73 10.42 13.31
C LYS A 220 0.95 11.28 14.54
N TYR A 221 1.71 12.35 14.41
CA TYR A 221 1.83 13.41 15.39
C TYR A 221 0.72 14.47 15.28
N ASN A 222 -0.08 14.64 16.32
CA ASN A 222 -0.99 15.76 16.45
C ASN A 222 -0.31 16.87 17.27
N PHE A 223 0.04 17.98 16.62
CA PHE A 223 0.67 19.13 17.25
C PHE A 223 -0.21 19.81 18.29
N GLY A 224 -1.53 19.89 18.04
CA GLY A 224 -2.47 20.56 18.96
C GLY A 224 -2.68 19.79 20.26
N GLU A 225 -2.48 18.48 20.25
CA GLU A 225 -2.56 17.63 21.43
C GLU A 225 -1.20 17.22 22.00
N ASN A 226 -0.10 17.52 21.29
CA ASN A 226 1.25 17.06 21.58
C ASN A 226 1.30 15.53 21.77
N ARG A 227 0.79 14.78 20.78
CA ARG A 227 0.60 13.31 20.86
C ARG A 227 0.91 12.59 19.57
N TRP A 228 1.53 11.41 19.70
CA TRP A 228 1.64 10.42 18.64
C TRP A 228 0.45 9.46 18.66
N TYR A 229 -0.04 9.08 17.47
CA TYR A 229 -1.13 8.15 17.26
C TYR A 229 -0.70 7.02 16.34
N CYS A 230 -0.98 5.77 16.74
CA CYS A 230 -0.78 4.59 15.91
C CYS A 230 -2.15 4.00 15.57
N TYR A 231 -2.60 4.15 14.32
CA TYR A 231 -3.92 3.70 13.87
C TYR A 231 -3.82 2.39 13.09
N ALA A 232 -4.53 1.35 13.51
CA ALA A 232 -4.52 0.06 12.84
C ALA A 232 -5.92 -0.52 12.63
N ASP A 233 -6.08 -1.20 11.49
CA ASP A 233 -7.16 -2.13 11.26
C ASP A 233 -6.76 -3.50 11.84
N VAL A 234 -7.73 -4.16 12.47
CA VAL A 234 -7.52 -5.45 13.14
C VAL A 234 -8.50 -6.45 12.57
N ARG A 235 -8.01 -7.66 12.30
CA ARG A 235 -8.86 -8.81 12.01
C ARG A 235 -8.60 -9.91 13.01
N TRP A 236 -9.66 -10.48 13.56
CA TRP A 236 -9.61 -11.68 14.40
C TRP A 236 -10.25 -12.83 13.65
N VAL A 237 -9.53 -13.93 13.57
CA VAL A 237 -9.94 -15.13 12.83
C VAL A 237 -10.17 -16.25 13.82
N ASN A 238 -11.31 -16.93 13.69
CA ASN A 238 -11.67 -18.11 14.47
C ASN A 238 -11.92 -19.30 13.55
N GLY A 239 -11.01 -20.25 13.55
CA GLY A 239 -11.11 -21.58 12.96
C GLY A 239 -11.64 -22.66 13.92
N GLU A 240 -12.12 -22.31 15.12
CA GLU A 240 -12.87 -23.26 15.95
C GLU A 240 -14.28 -23.50 15.37
N PRO A 241 -14.85 -24.71 15.55
CA PRO A 241 -16.25 -25.00 15.25
C PRO A 241 -17.24 -24.38 16.26
N ARG A 242 -16.73 -23.64 17.25
CA ARG A 242 -17.51 -22.91 18.27
C ARG A 242 -17.13 -21.44 18.28
N ALA A 243 -18.01 -20.59 18.81
CA ALA A 243 -17.68 -19.19 19.03
C ALA A 243 -16.58 -19.04 20.10
N VAL A 244 -15.74 -18.01 19.92
CA VAL A 244 -14.64 -17.65 20.82
C VAL A 244 -14.85 -16.22 21.30
N ASN A 245 -14.88 -16.02 22.61
CA ASN A 245 -14.86 -14.67 23.21
C ASN A 245 -13.45 -14.38 23.74
N LEU A 246 -12.78 -13.39 23.14
CA LEU A 246 -11.45 -12.89 23.55
C LEU A 246 -11.52 -11.77 24.59
N GLY A 247 -12.73 -11.39 25.02
CA GLY A 247 -12.97 -10.21 25.84
C GLY A 247 -12.70 -8.91 25.07
N ARG A 248 -12.66 -7.80 25.80
CA ARG A 248 -12.40 -6.46 25.23
C ARG A 248 -11.01 -5.92 25.51
N ARG A 249 -10.28 -6.51 26.44
CA ARG A 249 -8.97 -6.02 26.89
C ARG A 249 -7.89 -6.39 25.88
N VAL A 250 -7.13 -5.39 25.47
CA VAL A 250 -5.92 -5.55 24.65
C VAL A 250 -4.73 -5.16 25.52
N ASP A 251 -3.81 -6.10 25.70
CA ASP A 251 -2.50 -5.85 26.32
C ASP A 251 -1.49 -5.56 25.21
N VAL A 252 -0.65 -4.55 25.43
CA VAL A 252 0.37 -4.11 24.47
C VAL A 252 1.72 -4.05 25.17
N HIS A 253 2.64 -4.85 24.63
CA HIS A 253 4.05 -4.82 25.00
C HIS A 253 4.84 -4.09 23.90
N VAL A 254 5.60 -3.07 24.27
CA VAL A 254 6.37 -2.23 23.34
C VAL A 254 7.86 -2.40 23.58
N THR A 255 8.59 -2.65 22.50
CA THR A 255 10.04 -2.84 22.50
C THR A 255 10.69 -1.97 21.43
N ASP A 256 11.97 -1.65 21.61
CA ASP A 256 12.80 -1.00 20.59
C ASP A 256 13.43 -2.08 19.71
N ALA A 257 12.87 -2.31 18.52
CA ALA A 257 13.29 -3.38 17.61
C ALA A 257 13.40 -4.80 18.24
N GLY A 258 12.63 -5.08 19.29
CA GLY A 258 12.69 -6.35 20.04
C GLY A 258 13.78 -6.39 21.13
N ILE A 259 14.55 -5.31 21.29
CA ILE A 259 15.58 -5.11 22.30
C ILE A 259 14.99 -4.22 23.39
N GLY A 260 14.93 -4.75 24.62
CA GLY A 260 14.48 -3.99 25.79
C GLY A 260 12.99 -3.61 25.78
N THR A 261 12.43 -3.49 26.97
CA THR A 261 11.05 -3.03 27.15
C THR A 261 11.02 -1.51 27.18
N VAL A 262 10.24 -0.89 26.29
CA VAL A 262 10.00 0.56 26.28
C VAL A 262 8.76 0.90 27.09
N ALA A 263 7.70 0.11 26.95
CA ALA A 263 6.46 0.29 27.70
C ALA A 263 5.61 -0.99 27.72
N ASP A 264 4.84 -1.13 28.80
CA ASP A 264 3.74 -2.08 28.91
C ASP A 264 2.47 -1.32 29.26
N PHE A 265 1.41 -1.52 28.50
CA PHE A 265 0.11 -0.94 28.81
C PHE A 265 -1.03 -1.78 28.27
N SER A 266 -2.24 -1.40 28.66
CA SER A 266 -3.46 -2.08 28.23
C SER A 266 -4.58 -1.09 28.02
N PHE A 267 -5.51 -1.43 27.14
CA PHE A 267 -6.75 -0.67 26.95
C PHE A 267 -7.91 -1.61 26.65
N ASP A 268 -9.12 -1.12 26.91
CA ASP A 268 -10.35 -1.83 26.56
C ASP A 268 -10.91 -1.31 25.24
N LEU A 269 -11.31 -2.24 24.37
CA LEU A 269 -12.18 -1.96 23.24
C LEU A 269 -13.59 -1.62 23.73
N SER A 270 -14.44 -1.05 22.87
CA SER A 270 -15.80 -0.64 23.26
C SER A 270 -16.71 -1.81 23.65
N GLY A 271 -16.35 -3.04 23.31
CA GLY A 271 -17.10 -4.24 23.63
C GLY A 271 -16.24 -5.49 23.45
N ASP A 272 -16.77 -6.61 23.92
CA ASP A 272 -16.12 -7.91 23.80
C ASP A 272 -15.95 -8.33 22.34
N ILE A 273 -14.80 -8.91 22.03
CA ILE A 273 -14.53 -9.52 20.73
C ILE A 273 -15.01 -10.97 20.76
N VAL A 274 -16.26 -11.16 20.34
CA VAL A 274 -16.87 -12.48 20.14
C VAL A 274 -16.79 -12.82 18.66
N ILE A 275 -15.98 -13.83 18.33
CA ILE A 275 -15.77 -14.32 16.97
C ILE A 275 -16.63 -15.57 16.79
N PRO A 276 -17.62 -15.58 15.88
CA PRO A 276 -18.41 -16.78 15.59
C PRO A 276 -17.53 -17.95 15.12
N ALA A 277 -18.06 -19.17 15.18
CA ALA A 277 -17.41 -20.36 14.65
C ALA A 277 -17.04 -20.16 13.17
N MET A 278 -15.85 -20.61 12.76
CA MET A 278 -15.37 -20.56 11.38
C MET A 278 -15.56 -19.19 10.70
N SER A 279 -15.20 -18.12 11.40
CA SER A 279 -15.51 -16.75 10.99
C SER A 279 -14.35 -15.78 11.21
N THR A 280 -14.47 -14.58 10.64
CA THR A 280 -13.56 -13.45 10.83
C THR A 280 -14.35 -12.24 11.28
N VAL A 281 -13.85 -11.53 12.30
CA VAL A 281 -14.38 -10.25 12.77
C VAL A 281 -13.34 -9.17 12.52
N TYR A 282 -13.80 -8.00 12.11
CA TYR A 282 -12.97 -6.83 11.85
C TYR A 282 -13.20 -5.76 12.89
N GLY A 283 -12.17 -4.98 13.17
CA GLY A 283 -12.24 -3.79 13.99
C GLY A 283 -11.11 -2.84 13.67
N ASN A 284 -11.06 -1.77 14.43
CA ASN A 284 -9.96 -0.83 14.41
C ASN A 284 -9.47 -0.64 15.85
N LEU A 285 -8.17 -0.43 15.99
CA LEU A 285 -7.57 0.05 17.22
C LEU A 285 -6.73 1.27 16.92
N TYR A 286 -6.58 2.11 17.93
CA TYR A 286 -5.52 3.09 17.92
C TYR A 286 -4.95 3.23 19.31
N THR A 287 -3.67 3.56 19.38
CA THR A 287 -3.01 3.95 20.62
C THR A 287 -2.52 5.38 20.50
N PHE A 288 -2.46 6.10 21.61
CA PHE A 288 -1.91 7.45 21.62
C PHE A 288 -0.94 7.64 22.77
N HIS A 289 0.09 8.45 22.53
CA HIS A 289 1.23 8.63 23.41
C HIS A 289 1.58 10.11 23.46
N GLY A 290 1.46 10.74 24.63
CA GLY A 290 1.77 12.17 24.82
C GLY A 290 2.90 12.43 25.81
N SER A 291 3.47 11.37 26.38
CA SER A 291 4.62 11.38 27.29
C SER A 291 5.14 9.95 27.51
N GLY A 292 6.34 9.81 28.07
CA GLY A 292 6.96 8.53 28.43
C GLY A 292 7.68 7.86 27.26
N GLY A 293 8.24 6.67 27.49
CA GLY A 293 9.19 6.02 26.58
C GLY A 293 8.74 5.94 25.12
N VAL A 294 7.47 5.63 24.84
CA VAL A 294 6.95 5.59 23.47
C VAL A 294 6.93 6.98 22.81
N PHE A 295 6.50 8.00 23.55
CA PHE A 295 6.51 9.38 23.06
C PHE A 295 7.95 9.86 22.84
N ASP A 296 8.82 9.58 23.80
CA ASP A 296 10.22 9.98 23.76
C ASP A 296 10.93 9.34 22.57
N GLU A 297 10.74 8.04 22.33
CA GLU A 297 11.36 7.32 21.21
C GLU A 297 10.87 7.83 19.85
N PHE A 298 9.56 7.99 19.66
CA PHE A 298 9.03 8.54 18.41
C PHE A 298 9.47 9.99 18.18
N SER A 299 9.63 10.78 19.25
CA SER A 299 10.13 12.16 19.18
C SER A 299 11.64 12.22 18.91
N ALA A 300 12.40 11.28 19.47
CA ALA A 300 13.82 11.04 19.22
C ALA A 300 14.09 10.37 17.87
N LYS A 301 13.02 10.00 17.16
CA LYS A 301 13.00 9.48 15.80
C LYS A 301 13.32 8.00 15.63
N GLY A 302 13.16 7.23 16.69
CA GLY A 302 13.28 5.78 16.67
C GLY A 302 12.06 5.04 16.11
N ASP A 303 12.22 3.72 16.05
CA ASP A 303 11.23 2.75 15.61
C ASP A 303 10.78 1.92 16.80
N LEU A 304 9.51 1.51 16.85
CA LEU A 304 8.99 0.70 17.96
C LEU A 304 8.21 -0.50 17.47
N THR A 305 8.41 -1.64 18.11
CA THR A 305 7.62 -2.85 17.87
C THR A 305 6.55 -2.99 18.94
N PHE A 306 5.30 -2.95 18.51
CA PHE A 306 4.12 -3.13 19.38
C PHE A 306 3.62 -4.55 19.22
N ARG A 307 3.64 -5.33 20.30
CA ARG A 307 3.00 -6.65 20.37
C ARG A 307 1.65 -6.52 21.07
N TYR A 308 0.60 -6.62 20.29
CA TYR A 308 -0.78 -6.65 20.78
C TYR A 308 -1.15 -8.08 21.13
N SER A 309 -1.81 -8.30 22.27
CA SER A 309 -2.37 -9.59 22.67
C SER A 309 -3.73 -9.43 23.32
N MET A 310 -4.57 -10.46 23.19
CA MET A 310 -5.86 -10.57 23.86
C MET A 310 -6.00 -11.96 24.43
N ASN A 311 -6.68 -12.12 25.56
CA ASN A 311 -6.85 -13.42 26.21
C ASN A 311 -8.34 -13.69 26.50
N GLY A 312 -8.85 -14.81 26.02
CA GLY A 312 -10.19 -15.27 26.35
C GLY A 312 -10.53 -16.64 25.75
N SER A 313 -11.49 -17.32 26.39
CA SER A 313 -11.95 -18.67 25.98
C SER A 313 -10.83 -19.72 25.84
N GLY A 314 -9.73 -19.57 26.59
CA GLY A 314 -8.56 -20.46 26.54
C GLY A 314 -7.57 -20.16 25.41
N HIS A 315 -7.75 -19.07 24.66
CA HIS A 315 -6.85 -18.64 23.58
C HIS A 315 -6.17 -17.31 23.92
N ASN A 316 -4.94 -17.13 23.43
CA ASN A 316 -4.17 -15.89 23.59
C ASN A 316 -3.54 -15.46 22.25
N PRO A 317 -4.34 -15.04 21.25
CA PRO A 317 -3.79 -14.55 20.00
C PRO A 317 -2.98 -13.28 20.23
N ALA A 318 -1.81 -13.21 19.58
CA ALA A 318 -0.93 -12.05 19.63
C ALA A 318 -0.36 -11.72 18.25
N ARG A 319 -0.11 -10.44 18.00
CA ARG A 319 0.51 -9.95 16.76
C ARG A 319 1.42 -8.77 17.03
N SER A 320 2.61 -8.81 16.44
CA SER A 320 3.53 -7.67 16.43
C SER A 320 3.32 -6.79 15.21
N MET A 321 3.48 -5.48 15.39
CA MET A 321 3.53 -4.47 14.33
C MET A 321 4.63 -3.47 14.62
N VAL A 322 5.46 -3.18 13.62
CA VAL A 322 6.49 -2.13 13.70
C VAL A 322 5.86 -0.79 13.35
N TRP A 323 6.10 0.22 14.19
CA TRP A 323 5.74 1.60 13.97
C TRP A 323 7.00 2.42 13.79
N ARG A 324 7.06 3.13 12.66
CA ARG A 324 8.20 3.94 12.28
C ARG A 324 7.69 5.29 11.81
N THR A 325 8.12 6.30 12.54
CA THR A 325 7.87 7.70 12.19
C THR A 325 8.51 8.05 10.84
N MET A 326 7.76 8.62 9.91
CA MET A 326 8.31 9.05 8.62
C MET A 326 9.23 10.25 8.77
N ARG A 327 10.28 10.30 7.96
CA ARG A 327 11.36 11.28 8.10
C ARG A 327 11.54 12.06 6.82
N THR A 328 12.00 13.30 6.96
CA THR A 328 12.21 14.13 5.79
C THR A 328 13.32 15.15 5.95
N ILE A 329 13.88 15.51 4.81
CA ILE A 329 14.84 16.61 4.63
C ILE A 329 14.31 17.54 3.55
N GLY A 330 14.82 18.77 3.48
CA GLY A 330 14.56 19.66 2.35
C GLY A 330 15.87 20.16 1.77
N TYR A 331 15.81 20.67 0.54
CA TYR A 331 16.96 21.29 -0.13
C TYR A 331 16.64 22.73 -0.54
N ASN A 332 17.54 23.65 -0.21
CA ASN A 332 17.61 24.97 -0.84
C ASN A 332 18.68 24.91 -1.92
N ILE A 333 18.30 24.71 -3.17
CA ILE A 333 19.25 24.72 -4.29
C ILE A 333 19.56 26.16 -4.66
N ILE A 334 20.75 26.62 -4.29
CA ILE A 334 21.27 27.97 -4.52
C ILE A 334 22.20 27.91 -5.73
N ARG A 335 21.80 28.54 -6.83
CA ARG A 335 22.59 28.55 -8.07
C ARG A 335 23.76 29.52 -7.99
N VAL A 336 24.94 29.03 -8.31
CA VAL A 336 26.21 29.75 -8.32
C VAL A 336 26.82 29.62 -9.72
N GLY A 337 26.41 30.51 -10.62
CA GLY A 337 26.79 30.48 -12.03
C GLY A 337 25.59 30.49 -12.98
N ASP A 338 25.88 30.33 -14.28
CA ASP A 338 24.87 30.47 -15.32
C ASP A 338 24.35 29.10 -15.75
N PHE A 339 23.08 28.82 -15.41
CA PHE A 339 22.42 27.54 -15.72
C PHE A 339 21.20 27.74 -16.61
N THR A 340 21.09 26.93 -17.65
CA THR A 340 19.95 26.89 -18.55
C THR A 340 18.67 26.43 -17.84
N ALA A 341 17.51 26.67 -18.46
CA ALA A 341 16.24 26.21 -17.92
C ALA A 341 16.14 24.68 -17.83
N ALA A 342 16.75 23.97 -18.79
CA ALA A 342 16.77 22.52 -18.82
C ALA A 342 17.55 21.96 -17.62
N GLU A 343 18.75 22.48 -17.37
CA GLU A 343 19.59 22.12 -16.22
C GLU A 343 18.87 22.38 -14.89
N ARG A 344 18.18 23.51 -14.75
CA ARG A 344 17.41 23.80 -13.52
C ARG A 344 16.33 22.77 -13.24
N ASN A 345 15.63 22.33 -14.29
CA ASN A 345 14.61 21.28 -14.14
C ASN A 345 15.25 19.93 -13.83
N GLU A 346 16.42 19.66 -14.39
CA GLU A 346 17.20 18.46 -14.12
C GLU A 346 17.62 18.36 -12.65
N TYR A 347 18.20 19.40 -12.06
CA TYR A 347 18.67 19.35 -10.67
C TYR A 347 17.51 19.26 -9.68
N ARG A 348 16.39 19.90 -9.98
CA ARG A 348 15.16 19.74 -9.21
C ARG A 348 14.66 18.28 -9.26
N ARG A 349 14.67 17.64 -10.42
CA ARG A 349 14.28 16.22 -10.56
C ARG A 349 15.27 15.29 -9.85
N ALA A 350 16.57 15.51 -10.02
CA ALA A 350 17.62 14.76 -9.33
C ALA A 350 17.42 14.76 -7.80
N ALA A 351 17.19 15.94 -7.22
CA ALA A 351 16.92 16.07 -5.78
C ALA A 351 15.55 15.48 -5.37
N ALA A 352 14.47 15.83 -6.07
CA ALA A 352 13.11 15.49 -5.64
C ALA A 352 12.68 14.05 -5.96
N GLU A 353 13.25 13.44 -7.00
CA GLU A 353 12.86 12.12 -7.51
C GLU A 353 13.93 11.07 -7.19
N VAL A 354 15.17 11.29 -7.62
CA VAL A 354 16.24 10.28 -7.49
C VAL A 354 16.77 10.20 -6.05
N ALA A 355 17.24 11.31 -5.48
CA ALA A 355 17.74 11.34 -4.10
C ALA A 355 16.64 10.95 -3.10
N SER A 356 15.44 11.46 -3.33
CA SER A 356 14.24 11.07 -2.60
C SER A 356 14.03 9.56 -2.65
N GLY A 357 14.04 8.95 -3.86
CA GLY A 357 13.89 7.50 -4.07
C GLY A 357 14.88 6.64 -3.29
N ILE A 358 16.15 7.06 -3.21
CA ILE A 358 17.20 6.40 -2.42
C ILE A 358 16.78 6.37 -0.94
N PHE A 359 16.36 7.52 -0.39
CA PHE A 359 15.92 7.62 1.00
C PHE A 359 14.61 6.85 1.28
N ARG A 360 13.68 6.77 0.30
CA ARG A 360 12.36 6.14 0.48
C ARG A 360 12.46 4.67 0.83
N SER A 361 13.51 4.00 0.34
CA SER A 361 13.80 2.59 0.67
C SER A 361 13.89 2.35 2.18
N ARG A 362 14.20 3.39 2.95
CA ARG A 362 14.28 3.37 4.42
C ARG A 362 13.43 4.47 5.08
N ASP A 363 12.29 4.79 4.48
CA ASP A 363 11.23 5.66 5.04
C ASP A 363 11.67 7.09 5.42
N MET A 364 12.67 7.60 4.70
CA MET A 364 12.99 9.02 4.65
C MET A 364 12.72 9.54 3.24
N THR A 365 12.41 10.82 3.06
CA THR A 365 12.16 11.41 1.74
C THR A 365 12.70 12.83 1.69
N VAL A 366 12.70 13.42 0.50
CA VAL A 366 12.82 14.87 0.35
C VAL A 366 11.41 15.49 0.43
N TYR A 367 11.19 16.40 1.38
CA TYR A 367 9.94 17.13 1.60
C TYR A 367 9.70 18.15 0.49
N GLY A 368 10.74 18.92 0.18
CA GLY A 368 10.67 20.06 -0.72
C GLY A 368 12.02 20.47 -1.26
N VAL A 369 11.98 21.14 -2.42
CA VAL A 369 13.13 21.71 -3.11
C VAL A 369 12.82 23.16 -3.44
N GLU A 370 13.45 24.07 -2.70
CA GLU A 370 13.38 25.51 -2.94
C GLU A 370 14.56 25.94 -3.83
N LEU A 371 14.31 26.93 -4.69
CA LEU A 371 15.28 27.36 -5.70
C LEU A 371 15.66 28.82 -5.43
N TYR A 372 16.95 29.02 -5.25
CA TYR A 372 17.58 30.32 -5.02
C TYR A 372 18.65 30.58 -6.08
N ARG A 373 19.17 31.80 -6.07
CA ARG A 373 20.17 32.27 -7.03
C ARG A 373 20.98 33.41 -6.45
N ILE A 374 22.28 33.39 -6.74
CA ILE A 374 23.17 34.51 -6.45
C ILE A 374 23.24 35.35 -7.74
N GLU A 375 22.31 36.28 -7.90
CA GLU A 375 22.26 37.25 -9.02
C GLU A 375 21.34 38.43 -8.65
N GLY A 376 21.55 39.59 -9.29
CA GLY A 376 20.60 40.71 -9.29
C GLY A 376 21.07 41.97 -8.56
N THR A 377 22.23 41.92 -7.90
CA THR A 377 22.93 43.11 -7.41
C THR A 377 24.38 43.04 -7.87
N ARG A 378 25.08 44.17 -7.98
CA ARG A 378 26.49 44.21 -8.39
C ARG A 378 27.38 43.29 -7.56
N GLU A 379 27.13 43.21 -6.25
CA GLU A 379 27.86 42.34 -5.34
C GLU A 379 27.54 40.87 -5.58
N MET A 380 26.26 40.51 -5.71
CA MET A 380 25.85 39.13 -6.01
C MET A 380 26.36 38.67 -7.38
N ASP A 381 26.32 39.54 -8.39
CA ASP A 381 26.82 39.19 -9.72
C ASP A 381 28.34 38.96 -9.70
N ALA A 382 29.08 39.74 -8.90
CA ALA A 382 30.52 39.53 -8.68
C ALA A 382 30.80 38.22 -7.92
N ASP A 383 30.01 37.90 -6.89
CA ASP A 383 30.14 36.66 -6.13
C ASP A 383 29.75 35.44 -6.97
N ARG A 384 28.73 35.54 -7.82
CA ARG A 384 28.37 34.50 -8.79
C ARG A 384 29.56 34.19 -9.70
N ASP A 385 30.20 35.21 -10.24
CA ASP A 385 31.34 35.04 -11.15
C ASP A 385 32.58 34.52 -10.42
N ARG A 386 32.77 34.91 -9.15
CA ARG A 386 33.85 34.44 -8.27
C ARG A 386 33.67 32.96 -7.92
N TYR A 387 32.49 32.57 -7.45
CA TYR A 387 32.24 31.25 -6.85
C TYR A 387 31.67 30.20 -7.79
N ARG A 388 31.46 30.52 -9.08
CA ARG A 388 31.02 29.52 -10.07
C ARG A 388 31.98 28.33 -10.19
N PHE A 389 33.26 28.55 -9.86
CA PHE A 389 34.25 27.51 -9.59
C PHE A 389 34.67 27.70 -8.14
N ILE A 390 34.30 26.78 -7.25
CA ILE A 390 34.82 26.81 -5.89
C ILE A 390 36.23 26.23 -5.95
N ASP A 391 37.20 26.95 -5.39
CA ASP A 391 38.61 26.56 -5.48
C ASP A 391 39.22 26.08 -4.14
N SER A 392 38.46 26.19 -3.04
CA SER A 392 38.87 25.69 -1.72
C SER A 392 37.70 25.53 -0.74
N ASP A 393 37.95 24.81 0.36
CA ASP A 393 37.03 24.74 1.50
C ASP A 393 36.71 26.11 2.11
N ALA A 394 37.67 27.05 2.07
CA ALA A 394 37.48 28.40 2.57
C ALA A 394 36.42 29.15 1.76
N GLU A 395 36.42 28.99 0.43
CA GLU A 395 35.38 29.59 -0.43
C GLU A 395 34.01 28.96 -0.22
N GLN A 396 33.95 27.64 0.03
CA GLN A 396 32.70 26.98 0.43
C GLN A 396 32.16 27.57 1.75
N ASN A 397 33.01 27.81 2.75
CA ASN A 397 32.57 28.41 4.00
C ASN A 397 32.12 29.87 3.80
N GLU A 398 32.84 30.65 2.99
CA GLU A 398 32.48 32.04 2.66
C GLU A 398 31.11 32.14 1.98
N ILE A 399 30.85 31.28 0.98
CA ILE A 399 29.56 31.31 0.26
C ILE A 399 28.41 30.82 1.15
N SER A 400 28.63 29.79 1.97
CA SER A 400 27.64 29.31 2.94
C SER A 400 27.28 30.39 3.97
N ALA A 401 28.28 31.01 4.60
CA ALA A 401 28.07 32.06 5.58
C ALA A 401 27.30 33.27 5.02
N LYS A 402 27.48 33.58 3.74
CA LYS A 402 26.86 34.75 3.09
C LYS A 402 25.46 34.48 2.54
N TYR A 403 25.22 33.29 2.01
CA TYR A 403 24.02 32.99 1.21
C TYR A 403 23.14 31.87 1.77
N SER A 404 23.44 31.37 2.96
CA SER A 404 22.55 30.44 3.67
C SER A 404 21.14 31.00 3.84
N VAL A 405 20.16 30.12 3.73
CA VAL A 405 18.73 30.49 3.78
C VAL A 405 18.17 30.19 5.16
N ASP A 406 17.44 31.15 5.73
CA ASP A 406 16.80 31.03 7.05
C ASP A 406 15.57 30.12 7.03
N ASN A 407 15.82 28.83 6.92
CA ASN A 407 14.84 27.75 7.07
C ASN A 407 15.59 26.46 7.49
N TRP A 408 14.87 25.35 7.63
CA TRP A 408 15.45 24.07 8.06
C TRP A 408 15.95 23.17 6.91
N TYR A 409 15.88 23.62 5.65
CA TYR A 409 16.35 22.81 4.51
C TYR A 409 17.87 22.86 4.43
N ILE A 410 18.51 21.84 3.88
CA ILE A 410 19.96 21.87 3.66
C ILE A 410 20.27 22.81 2.49
N ASP A 411 21.22 23.72 2.68
CA ASP A 411 21.66 24.63 1.62
C ASP A 411 22.60 23.90 0.66
N VAL A 412 22.28 23.94 -0.63
CA VAL A 412 23.02 23.27 -1.70
C VAL A 412 23.51 24.33 -2.69
N PHE A 413 24.80 24.62 -2.65
CA PHE A 413 25.46 25.53 -3.57
C PHE A 413 25.80 24.78 -4.87
N PHE A 414 25.02 25.05 -5.89
CA PHE A 414 25.15 24.39 -7.18
C PHE A 414 26.09 25.19 -8.10
N VAL A 415 27.27 24.64 -8.36
CA VAL A 415 28.41 25.33 -9.00
C VAL A 415 28.77 24.71 -10.34
N GLU A 416 29.52 25.42 -11.18
CA GLU A 416 29.98 24.92 -12.47
C GLU A 416 31.19 23.97 -12.34
N GLY A 417 32.04 24.19 -11.34
CA GLY A 417 33.20 23.35 -11.07
C GLY A 417 33.74 23.41 -9.64
N ARG A 418 34.64 22.48 -9.31
CA ARG A 418 35.40 22.41 -8.06
C ARG A 418 36.88 22.11 -8.31
N TRP A 419 37.75 22.58 -7.42
CA TRP A 419 39.21 22.43 -7.49
C TRP A 419 39.73 20.99 -7.56
N ASP A 420 39.08 20.07 -6.86
CA ASP A 420 39.50 18.67 -6.70
C ASP A 420 38.91 17.75 -7.78
N GLY A 421 38.08 18.30 -8.68
CA GLY A 421 37.37 17.54 -9.69
C GLY A 421 36.23 16.66 -9.16
N ALA A 422 35.92 16.72 -7.86
CA ALA A 422 34.81 15.98 -7.26
C ALA A 422 33.45 16.52 -7.72
N PHE A 423 32.41 15.68 -7.58
CA PHE A 423 31.05 16.01 -7.98
C PHE A 423 30.23 16.66 -6.86
N GLY A 424 30.62 16.46 -5.61
CA GLY A 424 30.01 17.07 -4.44
C GLY A 424 30.98 17.15 -3.27
N ALA A 425 30.67 18.03 -2.31
CA ALA A 425 31.27 18.05 -0.98
C ALA A 425 30.27 18.53 0.07
N SER A 426 30.32 17.88 1.23
CA SER A 426 29.63 18.26 2.43
C SER A 426 30.43 17.80 3.63
N TYR A 427 30.38 18.57 4.71
CA TYR A 427 31.01 18.16 5.95
C TYR A 427 30.16 17.13 6.67
N VAL A 428 30.83 16.20 7.36
CA VAL A 428 30.15 15.20 8.18
C VAL A 428 29.50 15.88 9.38
N ASN A 429 28.20 15.65 9.57
CA ASN A 429 27.43 16.15 10.70
C ASN A 429 27.50 17.69 10.81
N ALA A 430 27.08 18.36 9.74
CA ALA A 430 27.17 19.80 9.61
C ALA A 430 26.25 20.56 10.60
N PRO A 431 26.55 21.84 10.91
CA PRO A 431 25.75 22.62 11.87
C PRO A 431 24.27 22.76 11.48
N VAL A 432 23.38 22.53 12.44
CA VAL A 432 21.91 22.59 12.24
C VAL A 432 21.38 24.01 12.10
N ASP A 433 22.03 24.98 12.73
CA ASP A 433 21.68 26.40 12.65
C ASP A 433 22.21 27.07 11.37
N LYS A 434 23.02 26.33 10.59
CA LYS A 434 23.72 26.77 9.37
C LYS A 434 24.68 27.93 9.61
N GLN A 435 24.99 28.25 10.87
CA GLN A 435 25.87 29.35 11.21
C GLN A 435 27.31 28.86 11.29
N GLY A 436 28.23 29.70 10.78
CA GLY A 436 29.67 29.45 10.86
C GLY A 436 30.21 28.55 9.77
N ASP A 437 31.46 28.13 9.96
CA ASP A 437 32.17 27.28 9.01
C ASP A 437 31.48 25.92 8.87
N ARG A 438 31.62 25.30 7.70
CA ARG A 438 31.19 23.92 7.42
C ARG A 438 29.68 23.71 7.29
N SER A 439 28.90 24.77 7.09
CA SER A 439 27.49 24.66 6.73
C SER A 439 27.30 24.52 5.21
N GLY A 440 26.13 23.99 4.82
CA GLY A 440 25.78 23.72 3.43
C GLY A 440 26.55 22.57 2.77
N MET A 441 26.21 22.29 1.51
CA MET A 441 26.93 21.37 0.63
C MET A 441 27.15 22.03 -0.73
N VAL A 442 28.22 21.65 -1.41
CA VAL A 442 28.52 22.09 -2.79
C VAL A 442 28.28 20.91 -3.71
N ILE A 443 27.55 21.13 -4.81
CA ILE A 443 27.34 20.12 -5.84
C ILE A 443 27.72 20.72 -7.20
N ARG A 444 28.53 19.98 -7.95
CA ARG A 444 28.97 20.36 -9.28
C ARG A 444 27.93 20.03 -10.32
N ARG A 445 27.89 20.84 -11.39
CA ARG A 445 27.24 20.53 -12.66
C ARG A 445 27.59 19.09 -13.12
N ASP A 446 26.54 18.31 -13.38
CA ASP A 446 26.57 17.00 -14.04
C ASP A 446 25.40 16.95 -15.03
N SER A 447 25.63 16.36 -16.20
CA SER A 447 24.63 16.19 -17.26
C SER A 447 23.81 14.90 -17.13
N ASP A 448 24.11 14.06 -16.15
CA ASP A 448 23.36 12.86 -15.84
C ASP A 448 22.51 13.05 -14.57
N THR A 449 21.19 13.14 -14.76
CA THR A 449 20.21 13.30 -13.68
C THR A 449 20.34 12.21 -12.58
N VAL A 450 20.70 10.97 -12.94
CA VAL A 450 20.79 9.85 -11.99
C VAL A 450 22.02 10.02 -11.11
N ASN A 451 23.19 10.19 -11.72
CA ASN A 451 24.45 10.45 -11.02
C ASN A 451 24.33 11.68 -10.12
N LEU A 452 23.65 12.71 -10.63
CA LEU A 452 23.44 13.91 -9.85
C LEU A 452 22.54 13.64 -8.64
N GLY A 453 21.45 12.89 -8.82
CA GLY A 453 20.56 12.51 -7.72
C GLY A 453 21.26 11.67 -6.65
N GLN A 454 22.15 10.78 -7.05
CA GLN A 454 23.01 10.04 -6.14
C GLN A 454 24.00 10.96 -5.42
N THR A 455 24.58 11.95 -6.12
CA THR A 455 25.44 12.97 -5.50
C THR A 455 24.68 13.77 -4.46
N PHE A 456 23.45 14.21 -4.75
CA PHE A 456 22.58 14.86 -3.75
C PHE A 456 22.37 13.97 -2.52
N ALA A 457 22.03 12.69 -2.73
CA ALA A 457 21.83 11.78 -1.62
C ALA A 457 23.13 11.60 -0.81
N HIS A 458 24.26 11.38 -1.48
CA HIS A 458 25.58 11.17 -0.90
C HIS A 458 26.02 12.34 -0.02
N GLU A 459 25.98 13.55 -0.56
CA GLU A 459 26.38 14.76 0.18
C GLU A 459 25.41 15.06 1.33
N ALA A 460 24.11 14.79 1.17
CA ALA A 460 23.16 14.85 2.27
C ALA A 460 23.46 13.78 3.33
N GLY A 461 23.89 12.59 2.93
CA GLY A 461 24.42 11.56 3.82
C GLY A 461 25.51 12.10 4.73
N HIS A 462 26.55 12.70 4.15
CA HIS A 462 27.60 13.38 4.90
C HIS A 462 27.06 14.47 5.81
N HIS A 463 26.27 15.38 5.24
CA HIS A 463 25.69 16.50 5.98
C HIS A 463 24.97 16.04 7.24
N LEU A 464 24.29 14.90 7.16
CA LEU A 464 23.48 14.30 8.22
C LEU A 464 24.26 13.32 9.11
N GLY A 465 25.58 13.21 8.93
CA GLY A 465 26.48 12.53 9.85
C GLY A 465 27.05 11.19 9.36
N LEU A 466 26.85 10.81 8.10
CA LEU A 466 27.52 9.62 7.55
C LEU A 466 28.95 9.94 7.16
N GLU A 467 29.88 9.08 7.53
CA GLU A 467 31.23 9.08 6.96
C GLU A 467 31.23 8.15 5.74
N HIS A 468 32.23 8.26 4.86
CA HIS A 468 32.41 7.25 3.81
C HIS A 468 32.48 5.87 4.46
N ALA A 469 31.68 4.93 3.96
CA ALA A 469 31.66 3.58 4.50
C ALA A 469 33.04 2.95 4.27
N ASP A 470 33.74 2.61 5.35
CA ASP A 470 34.93 1.79 5.31
C ASP A 470 34.60 0.40 5.87
N GLU A 471 35.46 -0.58 5.61
CA GLU A 471 35.26 -1.97 6.06
C GLU A 471 35.16 -2.12 7.60
N ASN A 472 35.39 -1.04 8.37
CA ASN A 472 35.48 -1.03 9.83
C ASN A 472 34.47 -0.08 10.52
N ASP A 473 33.51 0.50 9.80
CA ASP A 473 32.62 1.55 10.33
C ASP A 473 31.63 1.09 11.41
N GLY A 474 31.61 -0.21 11.71
CA GLY A 474 30.77 -0.82 12.74
C GLY A 474 29.26 -0.75 12.43
N LEU A 475 28.88 -0.29 11.23
CA LEU A 475 27.51 -0.19 10.74
C LEU A 475 27.17 -1.33 9.76
N ALA A 476 27.98 -2.39 9.75
CA ALA A 476 27.67 -3.65 9.10
C ALA A 476 26.33 -4.17 9.61
N ASP A 477 25.32 -4.06 8.74
CA ASP A 477 23.97 -4.50 9.04
C ASP A 477 23.95 -6.04 9.12
N THR A 478 23.39 -6.59 10.20
CA THR A 478 23.23 -8.04 10.35
C THR A 478 22.04 -8.58 9.56
N ASP A 479 21.30 -7.69 8.89
CA ASP A 479 20.26 -8.06 7.93
C ASP A 479 20.88 -8.72 6.68
N PRO A 480 20.57 -10.00 6.38
CA PRO A 480 21.06 -10.67 5.17
C PRO A 480 20.52 -10.06 3.86
N ALA A 481 19.54 -9.14 3.92
CA ALA A 481 19.09 -8.35 2.79
C ALA A 481 19.81 -7.00 2.65
N SER A 482 20.71 -6.65 3.57
CA SER A 482 21.44 -5.38 3.48
C SER A 482 22.56 -5.44 2.45
N PRO A 483 22.76 -4.35 1.70
CA PRO A 483 23.77 -4.27 0.66
C PRO A 483 25.15 -4.56 1.24
N THR A 484 25.99 -5.24 0.46
CA THR A 484 27.41 -5.33 0.79
C THR A 484 28.01 -3.93 0.86
N ILE A 485 29.11 -3.73 1.59
CA ILE A 485 29.72 -2.40 1.74
C ILE A 485 30.00 -1.76 0.36
N SER A 486 30.43 -2.56 -0.63
CA SER A 486 30.63 -2.16 -2.04
C SER A 486 29.37 -1.69 -2.78
N GLU A 487 28.19 -2.00 -2.27
CA GLU A 487 26.89 -1.59 -2.81
C GLU A 487 26.29 -0.45 -1.99
N ASN A 488 27.08 0.35 -1.27
CA ASN A 488 26.57 1.47 -0.48
C ASN A 488 26.63 2.80 -1.26
N PHE A 489 25.59 3.62 -1.21
CA PHE A 489 25.60 4.94 -1.89
C PHE A 489 26.63 5.94 -1.31
N ILE A 490 27.22 5.64 -0.14
CA ILE A 490 28.23 6.45 0.56
C ILE A 490 29.68 5.98 0.26
N PHE A 491 29.90 5.15 -0.77
CA PHE A 491 31.23 4.62 -1.10
C PHE A 491 32.20 5.63 -1.74
N SER A 492 33.50 5.44 -1.45
CA SER A 492 34.55 6.40 -1.80
C SER A 492 35.18 6.26 -3.20
N SER A 493 34.97 5.18 -3.98
CA SER A 493 35.85 5.00 -5.17
C SER A 493 35.47 4.15 -6.41
N SER A 494 34.34 3.44 -6.57
CA SER A 494 34.17 2.72 -7.89
C SER A 494 32.79 2.28 -8.39
N LEU A 495 31.72 2.29 -7.58
CA LEU A 495 30.40 1.85 -8.04
C LEU A 495 29.37 2.96 -7.87
N ARG A 496 29.40 3.91 -8.82
CA ARG A 496 28.46 5.04 -8.91
C ARG A 496 26.99 4.61 -9.04
N ASP A 497 26.71 3.35 -9.27
CA ASP A 497 25.36 2.88 -9.58
C ASP A 497 24.56 2.40 -8.36
N SER A 498 25.14 2.43 -7.14
CA SER A 498 24.37 1.99 -5.97
C SER A 498 23.40 3.04 -5.44
N THR A 499 22.18 2.60 -5.15
CA THR A 499 21.11 3.36 -4.49
C THR A 499 20.79 2.83 -3.10
N ALA A 500 21.62 1.92 -2.56
CA ALA A 500 21.29 1.21 -1.33
C ALA A 500 21.89 1.89 -0.08
N ILE A 501 21.05 2.03 0.95
CA ILE A 501 21.37 2.59 2.28
C ILE A 501 21.06 1.53 3.36
N THR A 502 21.93 1.40 4.36
CA THR A 502 21.74 0.43 5.47
C THR A 502 20.81 0.97 6.57
N GLY A 503 20.31 0.08 7.43
CA GLY A 503 19.49 0.47 8.58
C GLY A 503 20.25 1.34 9.59
N GLY A 504 21.51 1.00 9.86
CA GLY A 504 22.38 1.77 10.75
C GLY A 504 22.64 3.19 10.25
N GLN A 505 22.93 3.33 8.95
CA GLN A 505 23.17 4.63 8.32
C GLN A 505 21.94 5.54 8.39
N ILE A 506 20.77 5.06 7.97
CA ILE A 506 19.57 5.89 8.01
C ILE A 506 19.25 6.31 9.45
N ASN A 507 19.46 5.44 10.44
CA ASN A 507 19.22 5.77 11.84
C ASN A 507 20.18 6.87 12.34
N LYS A 508 21.46 6.82 11.95
CA LYS A 508 22.42 7.89 12.23
C LYS A 508 21.96 9.21 11.60
N MET A 509 21.59 9.19 10.32
CA MET A 509 21.09 10.39 9.62
C MET A 509 19.86 10.99 10.29
N ARG A 510 18.90 10.15 10.72
CA ARG A 510 17.65 10.59 11.35
C ARG A 510 17.90 11.42 12.60
N GLN A 511 18.93 11.11 13.38
CA GLN A 511 19.25 11.84 14.61
C GLN A 511 19.64 13.31 14.36
N HIS A 512 20.07 13.65 13.13
CA HIS A 512 20.45 15.00 12.77
C HIS A 512 19.31 16.01 12.94
N GLY A 513 19.63 17.21 13.45
CA GLY A 513 18.62 18.23 13.81
C GLY A 513 17.85 18.82 12.64
N LEU A 514 18.38 18.73 11.41
CA LEU A 514 17.69 19.15 10.18
C LEU A 514 16.67 18.13 9.68
N VAL A 515 16.75 16.86 10.10
CA VAL A 515 15.72 15.86 9.75
C VAL A 515 14.46 16.14 10.55
N ARG A 516 13.34 16.29 9.87
CA ARG A 516 12.03 16.54 10.49
C ARG A 516 11.14 15.30 10.44
N SER A 517 10.26 15.21 11.43
CA SER A 517 9.16 14.27 11.40
C SER A 517 8.15 14.70 10.36
N MET A 518 7.76 13.77 9.48
CA MET A 518 6.54 13.95 8.70
C MET A 518 5.40 13.24 9.38
N THR A 519 4.30 13.97 9.52
CA THR A 519 3.00 13.37 9.72
C THR A 519 2.40 13.02 8.35
N PRO A 520 2.00 11.76 8.11
CA PRO A 520 1.19 11.43 6.92
C PRO A 520 -0.19 12.10 6.93
#